data_AF-A0AAN8Y3L1-F1
#
_entry.id   AF-A0AAN8Y3L1-F1
#
_cell.length_a   1.000
_cell.length_b   1.000
_cell.length_c   1.000
_cell.angle_alpha   90.00
_cell.angle_beta   90.00
_cell.angle_gamma   90.00
#
_symmetry.space_group_name_H-M   'P 1'
#
loop_
_entity.id
_entity.type
_entity.pdbx_description
1 polymer ?
#
loop_
_entity_poly.entity_id
_entity_poly.type
_entity_poly.pdbx_seq_one_letter_code
_entity_poly.pdbx_strand_id
1 'polypeptide(L)' 'MAKDVEVNGFNPGLIVLLVIGGLVLTFLIGNYVLYVYAQKTLPPKKKKPISKKKMKKERLKQGVSAPGE' A
#
# COMPACT_ATOMS: atom_id res chain seq x y z
N MET A 1 6.75 -52.23 16.61
CA MET A 1 5.75 -52.26 15.52
C MET A 1 5.65 -50.85 14.99
N ALA A 2 6.37 -50.57 13.90
CA ALA A 2 6.34 -49.25 13.26
C ALA A 2 4.94 -49.06 12.66
N LYS A 3 4.31 -47.92 12.93
CA LYS A 3 3.09 -47.53 12.23
C LYS A 3 3.46 -47.32 10.78
N ASP A 4 2.90 -48.14 9.90
CA ASP A 4 2.92 -47.92 8.47
C ASP A 4 2.44 -46.49 8.20
N VAL A 5 3.38 -45.62 7.86
CA VAL A 5 3.04 -44.27 7.40
C VAL A 5 2.57 -44.45 5.98
N GLU A 6 1.28 -44.73 5.81
CA GLU A 6 0.62 -44.66 4.52
C GLU A 6 0.87 -43.27 3.94
N VAL A 7 1.78 -43.18 2.98
CA VAL A 7 2.07 -41.94 2.27
C VAL A 7 0.99 -41.75 1.21
N ASN A 8 -0.23 -41.45 1.67
CA ASN A 8 -1.31 -41.01 0.80
C ASN A 8 -0.90 -39.64 0.23
N GLY A 9 -0.53 -39.62 -1.05
CA GLY A 9 -0.09 -38.40 -1.75
C GLY A 9 -1.14 -37.29 -1.68
N PHE A 10 -0.70 -36.04 -1.86
CA PHE A 10 -1.60 -34.89 -1.82
C PHE A 10 -2.69 -34.98 -2.89
N ASN A 11 -3.93 -34.65 -2.51
CA ASN A 11 -5.05 -34.59 -3.44
C ASN A 11 -4.76 -33.57 -4.55
N PRO A 12 -4.91 -33.92 -5.84
CA PRO A 12 -4.63 -33.03 -6.95
C PRO A 12 -5.44 -31.72 -6.88
N GLY A 13 -6.68 -31.76 -6.40
CA GLY A 13 -7.48 -30.55 -6.19
C GLY A 13 -6.91 -29.63 -5.12
N LEU A 14 -6.32 -30.18 -4.05
CA LEU A 14 -5.62 -29.38 -3.04
C LEU A 14 -4.34 -28.77 -3.59
N ILE A 15 -3.58 -29.52 -4.38
CA ILE A 15 -2.36 -29.00 -5.02
C ILE A 15 -2.72 -27.81 -5.93
N VAL A 16 -3.75 -27.97 -6.77
CA VAL A 16 -4.21 -26.91 -7.67
C VAL A 16 -4.69 -25.68 -6.89
N LEU A 17 -5.45 -25.88 -5.80
CA LEU A 17 -5.91 -24.78 -4.95
C LEU A 17 -4.73 -24.02 -4.33
N LEU A 18 -3.71 -24.72 -3.85
CA LEU A 18 -2.51 -24.11 -3.28
C LEU A 18 -1.69 -23.37 -4.33
N VAL A 19 -1.55 -23.92 -5.54
CA VAL A 19 -0.80 -23.28 -6.63
C VAL A 19 -1.52 -22.02 -7.10
N ILE A 20 -2.81 -22.11 -7.44
CA ILE A 20 -3.57 -20.96 -7.93
C ILE A 20 -3.76 -19.93 -6.81
N GLY A 21 -4.15 -20.38 -5.63
CA GLY A 21 -4.33 -19.54 -4.46
C GLY A 21 -3.03 -18.82 -4.08
N GLY A 22 -1.92 -19.55 -4.02
CA GLY A 22 -0.60 -18.97 -3.71
C GLY A 22 -0.13 -17.99 -4.78
N LEU A 23 -0.36 -18.29 -6.06
CA LEU A 23 0.00 -17.39 -7.15
C LEU A 23 -0.79 -16.08 -7.09
N VAL A 24 -2.11 -16.16 -6.89
CA VAL A 24 -2.97 -14.98 -6.74
C VAL A 24 -2.60 -14.18 -5.49
N LEU A 25 -2.38 -14.85 -4.36
CA LEU A 25 -2.00 -14.18 -3.12
C LEU A 25 -0.67 -13.41 -3.29
N THR A 26 0.33 -14.07 -3.88
CA THR A 26 1.65 -13.48 -4.15
C THR A 26 1.53 -12.28 -5.08
N PHE A 27 0.71 -12.39 -6.14
CA PHE A 27 0.47 -11.29 -7.06
C PHE A 27 -0.18 -10.09 -6.37
N LEU A 28 -1.19 -10.31 -5.52
CA LEU A 28 -1.87 -9.25 -4.78
C LEU A 28 -0.93 -8.58 -3.77
N ILE A 29 -0.16 -9.37 -3.01
CA ILE A 29 0.81 -8.84 -2.04
C ILE A 29 1.88 -8.04 -2.78
N GLY A 30 2.46 -8.60 -3.85
CA GLY A 30 3.47 -7.91 -4.65
C GLY A 30 2.96 -6.60 -5.22
N ASN A 31 1.73 -6.58 -5.75
CA ASN A 31 1.11 -5.37 -6.27
C ASN A 31 0.86 -4.33 -5.18
N TYR A 32 0.35 -4.75 -4.02
CA TYR A 32 0.12 -3.86 -2.89
C TYR A 32 1.43 -3.24 -2.37
N VAL A 33 2.47 -4.06 -2.20
CA VAL A 33 3.80 -3.57 -1.79
C VAL A 33 4.33 -2.55 -2.80
N LEU A 34 4.24 -2.84 -4.10
CA LEU A 34 4.68 -1.92 -5.14
C LEU A 34 3.88 -0.61 -5.14
N TYR A 35 2.56 -0.69 -4.94
CA TYR A 35 1.69 0.48 -4.81
C TYR A 35 2.06 1.34 -3.61
N VAL A 36 2.30 0.74 -2.45
CA VAL A 36 2.72 1.45 -1.24
C VAL A 36 4.11 2.06 -1.42
N TYR A 37 5.04 1.33 -2.05
CA TYR A 37 6.37 1.85 -2.37
C TYR A 37 6.27 3.08 -3.28
N ALA A 38 5.50 2.99 -4.37
CA ALA A 38 5.25 4.10 -5.26
C ALA A 38 4.64 5.29 -4.51
N GLN A 39 3.65 5.08 -3.64
CA GLN A 39 3.09 6.19 -2.84
C GLN A 39 4.10 6.88 -1.93
N LYS A 40 5.09 6.14 -1.40
CA LYS A 40 6.16 6.71 -0.57
C LYS A 40 7.21 7.48 -1.39
N THR A 41 7.49 7.03 -2.62
CA THR A 41 8.48 7.67 -3.51
C THR A 41 7.88 8.75 -4.41
N LEU A 42 6.55 8.77 -4.55
CA LEU A 42 5.85 9.77 -5.33
C LEU A 42 6.08 11.15 -4.72
N PRO A 43 6.53 12.14 -5.52
CA PRO A 43 6.71 13.49 -5.03
C PRO A 43 5.38 14.02 -4.49
N PRO A 44 5.40 14.85 -3.42
CA PRO A 44 4.18 15.41 -2.85
C PRO A 44 3.37 16.04 -3.98
N LYS A 45 2.13 15.55 -4.17
CA LYS A 45 1.24 16.08 -5.22
C LYS A 45 1.28 17.59 -5.11
N LYS A 46 1.81 18.26 -6.14
CA LYS A 46 1.95 19.72 -6.15
C LYS A 46 0.55 20.28 -5.85
N LYS A 47 0.36 20.81 -4.64
CA LYS A 47 -0.88 21.53 -4.31
C LYS A 47 -0.99 22.62 -5.35
N LYS A 48 -2.18 22.81 -5.94
CA LYS A 48 -2.40 23.89 -6.90
C LYS A 48 -1.78 25.16 -6.32
N PRO A 49 -0.90 25.87 -7.06
CA PRO A 49 -0.20 27.02 -6.52
C PRO A 49 -1.26 28.00 -6.00
N ILE A 50 -1.27 28.18 -4.68
CA ILE A 50 -2.25 29.02 -4.03
C ILE A 50 -1.75 30.45 -4.22
N SER A 51 -2.56 31.31 -4.85
CA SER A 51 -2.21 32.73 -4.99
C SER A 51 -1.83 33.31 -3.62
N LYS A 52 -0.77 34.13 -3.59
CA LYS A 52 -0.25 34.78 -2.38
C LYS A 52 -1.37 35.50 -1.59
N LYS A 53 -2.37 36.04 -2.30
CA LYS A 53 -3.56 36.69 -1.69
C LYS A 53 -4.41 35.70 -0.88
N LYS A 54 -4.65 34.49 -1.40
CA LYS A 54 -5.41 33.44 -0.71
C LYS A 54 -4.60 32.86 0.46
N MET A 55 -3.29 32.71 0.31
CA MET A 55 -2.41 32.26 1.39
C MET A 55 -2.38 33.26 2.56
N LYS A 56 -2.29 34.57 2.28
CA LYS A 56 -2.38 35.63 3.31
C LYS A 56 -3.73 35.63 4.00
N LYS A 57 -4.83 35.47 3.24
CA LYS A 57 -6.20 35.41 3.79
C LYS A 57 -6.40 34.20 4.73
N GLU A 58 -5.89 33.03 4.36
CA GLU A 58 -5.96 31.83 5.21
C GLU A 58 -5.09 31.98 6.47
N ARG A 59 -3.86 32.52 6.35
CA ARG A 59 -2.99 32.78 7.52
C ARG A 59 -3.62 33.77 8.51
N LEU A 60 -4.24 34.84 8.01
CA LEU A 60 -4.96 35.82 8.83
C LEU A 60 -6.18 35.20 9.54
N LYS A 61 -6.93 34.30 8.88
CA LYS A 61 -8.03 33.56 9.50
C LYS A 61 -7.58 32.59 10.58
N GLN A 62 -6.39 32.01 10.42
CA GLN A 62 -5.79 31.08 11.38
C GLN A 62 -5.12 31.80 12.56
N GLY A 63 -5.18 33.15 12.62
CA GLY A 63 -4.56 33.92 13.69
C GLY A 63 -3.03 33.84 13.72
N VAL A 64 -2.41 33.31 12.66
CA VAL A 64 -0.96 33.21 12.55
C VAL A 64 -0.45 34.60 12.18
N SER A 65 0.23 35.26 13.12
CA SER A 65 0.90 36.54 12.85
C SER A 65 1.84 36.37 11.66
N ALA A 66 1.84 37.37 10.76
CA ALA A 66 2.76 37.35 9.64
C ALA A 66 4.19 37.26 10.21
N PRO A 67 5.11 36.47 9.62
CA PRO A 67 6.50 36.46 10.07
C PRO A 67 7.07 37.86 9.85
N GLY A 68 7.28 38.59 10.94
CA GLY A 68 7.65 40.01 10.93
C GLY A 68 6.78 40.88 11.84
N GLU A 69 6.66 40.48 13.10
CA GLU A 69 6.90 41.42 14.20
C GLU A 69 8.39 41.42 14.51
#